data_AF-A0AAN6XF80-F1
#
_entry.id   AF-A0AAN6XF80-F1
#
_cell.length_a   1.000
_cell.length_b   1.000
_cell.length_c   1.000
_cell.angle_alpha   90.00
_cell.angle_beta   90.00
_cell.angle_gamma   90.00
#
_symmetry.space_group_name_H-M   'P 1'
#
loop_
_entity.id
_entity.type
_entity.pdbx_description
1 polymer ?
#
loop_
_entity_poly.entity_id
_entity_poly.type
_entity_poly.pdbx_seq_one_letter_code
_entity_poly.pdbx_strand_id
1 'polypeptide(L)'
;MATRNVTTSLPQFSQAEAGVLELYDKVQQLQLQLAALRAREHHTQEVKAPADGQARLLEAKASLSLRDSVVESVVIVQPILKAVHHATHASPIERDLLSHIEQRDHTAKRIADHYSALHAANESLAKVEVECLQTKHYNVELASQTLRLAAESIGQEPASVENEQLRYELDLLETQLKARRQKWRVMKGTASAIVAGSGVDWARDGRLRELVLDTDD
;
A
#
# COMPACT_ATOMS: atom_id res chain seq x y z
N MET A 1 -24.44 27.69 4.24
CA MET A 1 -24.05 26.33 3.80
C MET A 1 -23.80 25.50 5.05
N ALA A 2 -24.78 24.67 5.44
CA ALA A 2 -24.72 23.91 6.70
C ALA A 2 -24.11 22.53 6.43
N THR A 3 -22.97 22.26 7.04
CA THR A 3 -22.34 20.94 7.09
C THR A 3 -23.19 20.02 7.98
N ARG A 4 -24.00 19.15 7.36
CA ARG A 4 -24.65 18.03 8.06
C ARG A 4 -23.56 17.04 8.47
N ASN A 5 -23.26 17.00 9.76
CA ASN A 5 -22.49 15.92 10.38
C ASN A 5 -23.30 14.63 10.22
N VAL A 6 -22.94 13.80 9.25
CA VAL A 6 -23.46 12.43 9.14
C VAL A 6 -22.78 11.63 10.25
N THR A 7 -23.40 11.59 11.42
CA THR A 7 -23.06 10.62 12.46
C THR A 7 -23.30 9.25 11.85
N THR A 8 -22.22 8.50 11.60
CA THR A 8 -22.24 7.06 11.36
C THR A 8 -22.76 6.38 12.62
N SER A 9 -24.07 6.41 12.83
CA SER A 9 -24.71 5.54 13.80
C SER A 9 -24.61 4.13 13.23
N LEU A 10 -23.66 3.34 13.75
CA LEU A 10 -23.68 1.90 13.62
C LEU A 10 -25.11 1.43 13.94
N PRO A 11 -25.69 0.48 13.18
CA PRO A 11 -26.96 -0.11 13.55
C PRO A 11 -26.83 -0.60 14.99
N GLN A 12 -27.63 -0.03 15.89
CA GLN A 12 -27.63 -0.43 17.30
C GLN A 12 -28.35 -1.77 17.36
N PHE A 13 -27.58 -2.84 17.22
CA PHE A 13 -28.07 -4.19 17.43
C PHE A 13 -28.57 -4.32 18.87
N SER A 14 -29.73 -4.95 19.03
CA SER A 14 -30.19 -5.38 20.35
C SER A 14 -29.14 -6.29 20.98
N GLN A 15 -29.06 -6.34 22.31
CA GLN A 15 -28.13 -7.23 23.02
C GLN A 15 -28.29 -8.69 22.60
N ALA A 16 -29.51 -9.09 22.23
CA ALA A 16 -29.80 -10.41 21.67
C ALA A 16 -29.20 -10.60 20.27
N GLU A 17 -29.31 -9.60 19.39
CA GLU A 17 -28.80 -9.64 18.02
C GLU A 17 -27.27 -9.64 18.00
N ALA A 18 -26.63 -8.83 18.85
CA ALA A 18 -25.18 -8.84 19.03
C ALA A 18 -24.69 -10.21 19.52
N GLY A 19 -25.42 -10.83 20.46
CA GLY A 19 -25.12 -12.18 20.92
C GLY A 19 -25.25 -13.25 19.83
N VAL A 20 -26.23 -13.12 18.93
CA VAL A 20 -26.38 -14.03 17.77
C VAL A 20 -25.21 -13.90 16.79
N LEU A 21 -24.75 -12.67 16.53
CA LEU A 21 -23.58 -12.44 15.67
C LEU A 21 -22.30 -13.00 16.27
N GLU A 22 -22.06 -12.80 17.56
CA GLU A 22 -20.91 -13.41 18.24
C GLU A 22 -20.95 -14.94 18.22
N LEU A 23 -22.14 -15.53 18.34
CA LEU A 23 -22.32 -16.98 18.22
C LEU A 23 -22.04 -17.45 16.79
N TYR A 24 -22.46 -16.71 15.78
CA TYR A 24 -22.15 -17.00 14.39
C TYR A 24 -20.64 -17.00 14.14
N ASP A 25 -19.92 -15.98 14.62
CA ASP A 25 -18.47 -15.87 14.50
C ASP A 25 -17.75 -17.05 15.20
N LYS A 26 -18.21 -17.41 16.41
CA LYS A 26 -17.70 -18.59 17.14
C LYS A 26 -17.96 -19.89 16.39
N VAL A 27 -19.12 -20.04 15.76
CA VAL A 27 -19.44 -21.22 14.95
C VAL A 27 -18.52 -21.31 13.74
N GLN A 28 -18.28 -20.21 13.03
CA GLN A 28 -17.33 -20.18 11.91
C GLN A 28 -15.91 -20.57 12.36
N GLN A 29 -15.45 -20.01 13.48
CA GLN A 29 -14.14 -20.33 14.04
C GLN A 29 -14.02 -21.82 14.40
N LEU A 30 -15.03 -22.40 15.04
CA LEU A 30 -15.06 -23.81 15.42
C LEU A 30 -15.12 -24.73 14.19
N GLN A 31 -15.86 -24.36 13.14
CA GLN A 31 -15.88 -25.12 11.89
C GLN A 31 -14.50 -25.15 11.21
N LEU A 32 -13.77 -24.03 11.23
CA LEU A 32 -12.40 -23.97 10.71
C LEU A 32 -11.44 -24.83 11.54
N GLN A 33 -11.55 -24.79 12.86
CA GLN A 33 -10.76 -25.63 13.76
C GLN A 33 -11.06 -27.12 13.54
N LEU A 34 -12.34 -27.50 13.42
CA LEU A 34 -12.77 -28.87 13.15
C LEU A 34 -12.24 -29.37 11.79
N ALA A 35 -12.31 -28.54 10.75
CA ALA A 35 -11.77 -28.86 9.44
C ALA A 35 -10.25 -29.07 9.50
N ALA A 36 -9.53 -28.22 10.26
CA ALA A 36 -8.08 -28.36 10.48
C ALA A 36 -7.72 -29.61 11.29
N LEU A 37 -8.55 -30.00 12.27
CA LEU A 37 -8.34 -31.22 13.06
C LEU A 37 -8.59 -32.47 12.24
N ARG A 38 -9.71 -32.54 11.48
CA ARG A 38 -10.00 -33.65 10.56
C ARG A 38 -8.89 -33.83 9.53
N ALA A 39 -8.40 -32.73 8.97
CA ALA A 39 -7.26 -32.75 8.07
C ALA A 39 -6.00 -33.37 8.69
N ARG A 40 -5.72 -33.04 9.96
CA ARG A 40 -4.57 -33.56 10.69
C ARG A 40 -4.74 -35.04 11.04
N GLU A 41 -5.93 -35.46 11.42
CA GLU A 41 -6.27 -36.86 11.72
C GLU A 41 -6.11 -37.75 10.48
N HIS A 42 -6.60 -37.30 9.33
CA HIS A 42 -6.38 -37.98 8.05
C HIS A 42 -4.88 -38.00 7.66
N HIS A 43 -4.12 -36.96 7.97
CA HIS A 43 -2.68 -36.92 7.73
C HIS A 43 -1.88 -37.87 8.64
N THR A 44 -2.33 -38.11 9.88
CA THR A 44 -1.66 -39.03 10.81
C THR A 44 -1.95 -40.51 10.57
N GLN A 45 -3.06 -40.86 9.92
CA GLN A 45 -3.37 -42.25 9.56
C GLN A 45 -2.66 -42.71 8.28
N GLU A 46 -2.34 -41.81 7.36
CA GLU A 46 -1.55 -42.10 6.16
C GLU A 46 -0.07 -41.75 6.37
N VAL A 47 0.70 -42.69 6.95
CA VAL A 47 2.18 -42.62 7.15
C VAL A 47 2.98 -42.56 5.83
N LYS A 48 2.32 -42.26 4.71
CA LYS A 48 2.94 -41.85 3.44
C LYS A 48 2.01 -40.86 2.71
N ALA A 49 1.86 -39.63 3.20
CA ALA A 49 1.10 -38.62 2.47
C ALA A 49 1.98 -37.96 1.38
N PRO A 50 1.68 -38.14 0.08
CA PRO A 50 2.30 -37.41 -1.03
C PRO A 50 1.73 -35.97 -1.06
N ALA A 51 2.22 -35.13 -1.98
CA ALA A 51 1.66 -33.81 -2.29
C ALA A 51 0.11 -33.79 -2.41
N ASP A 52 -0.50 -34.93 -2.70
CA ASP A 52 -1.94 -35.18 -2.84
C ASP A 52 -2.75 -34.90 -1.56
N GLY A 53 -2.20 -35.11 -0.36
CA GLY A 53 -2.92 -34.86 0.90
C GLY A 53 -3.14 -33.37 1.18
N GLN A 54 -2.12 -32.54 0.90
CA GLN A 54 -2.22 -31.08 1.02
C GLN A 54 -3.12 -30.48 -0.07
N ALA A 55 -3.06 -31.02 -1.29
CA ALA A 55 -3.96 -30.63 -2.36
C ALA A 55 -5.43 -30.90 -2.00
N ARG A 56 -5.74 -32.10 -1.48
CA ARG A 56 -7.09 -32.46 -1.00
C ARG A 56 -7.57 -31.60 0.17
N LEU A 57 -6.66 -31.22 1.09
CA LEU A 57 -6.99 -30.27 2.16
C LEU A 57 -7.39 -28.90 1.59
N LEU A 58 -6.58 -28.37 0.67
CA LEU A 58 -6.81 -27.07 0.07
C LEU A 58 -8.09 -27.07 -0.77
N GLU A 59 -8.36 -28.16 -1.49
CA GLU A 59 -9.60 -28.38 -2.23
C GLU A 59 -10.82 -28.46 -1.31
N ALA A 60 -10.72 -29.17 -0.18
CA ALA A 60 -11.77 -29.22 0.84
C ALA A 60 -12.01 -27.85 1.48
N LYS A 61 -10.96 -27.06 1.73
CA LYS A 61 -11.09 -25.67 2.23
C LYS A 61 -11.71 -24.74 1.21
N ALA A 62 -11.28 -24.83 -0.04
CA ALA A 62 -11.82 -24.03 -1.14
C ALA A 62 -13.30 -24.36 -1.37
N SER A 63 -13.66 -25.65 -1.41
CA SER A 63 -15.06 -26.08 -1.59
C SER A 63 -15.96 -25.68 -0.41
N LEU A 64 -15.47 -25.76 0.84
CA LEU A 64 -16.19 -25.25 2.00
C LEU A 64 -16.42 -23.74 1.89
N SER A 65 -15.36 -22.97 1.63
CA SER A 65 -15.43 -21.51 1.49
C SER A 65 -16.37 -21.08 0.35
N LEU A 66 -16.34 -21.78 -0.79
CA LEU A 66 -17.26 -21.54 -1.90
C LEU A 66 -18.71 -21.84 -1.50
N ARG A 67 -18.95 -22.96 -0.80
CA ARG A 67 -20.29 -23.30 -0.33
C ARG A 67 -20.83 -22.25 0.63
N ASP A 68 -20.01 -21.82 1.59
CA ASP A 68 -20.41 -20.82 2.57
C ASP A 68 -20.69 -19.48 1.87
N SER A 69 -19.86 -19.08 0.89
CA SER A 69 -20.10 -17.89 0.06
C SER A 69 -21.40 -17.98 -0.76
N VAL A 70 -21.71 -19.15 -1.33
CA VAL A 70 -22.95 -19.37 -2.07
C VAL A 70 -24.16 -19.28 -1.14
N VAL A 71 -24.11 -19.93 0.03
CA VAL A 71 -25.19 -19.89 1.02
C VAL A 71 -25.41 -18.45 1.50
N GLU A 72 -24.35 -17.73 1.84
CA GLU A 72 -24.41 -16.33 2.23
C GLU A 72 -25.04 -15.46 1.14
N SER A 73 -24.59 -15.61 -0.11
CA SER A 73 -25.15 -14.87 -1.24
C SER A 73 -26.64 -15.14 -1.42
N VAL A 74 -27.08 -16.40 -1.35
CA VAL A 74 -28.50 -16.75 -1.44
C VAL A 74 -29.32 -16.14 -0.30
N VAL A 75 -28.80 -16.15 0.93
CA VAL A 75 -29.46 -15.59 2.11
C VAL A 75 -29.58 -14.07 2.02
N ILE A 76 -28.57 -13.38 1.48
CA ILE A 76 -28.53 -11.91 1.39
C ILE A 76 -29.32 -11.37 0.19
N VAL A 77 -29.32 -12.06 -0.95
CA VAL A 77 -29.92 -11.57 -2.20
C VAL A 77 -31.44 -11.40 -2.08
N GLN A 78 -32.15 -12.33 -1.42
CA GLN A 78 -33.61 -12.26 -1.36
C GLN A 78 -34.14 -11.04 -0.56
N PRO A 79 -33.62 -10.72 0.63
CA PRO A 79 -33.93 -9.48 1.34
C PRO A 79 -33.60 -8.22 0.53
N ILE A 80 -32.44 -8.17 -0.16
CA ILE A 80 -32.04 -7.03 -0.99
C ILE A 80 -33.03 -6.81 -2.14
N LEU A 81 -33.39 -7.87 -2.87
CA LEU A 81 -34.34 -7.76 -3.98
C LEU A 81 -35.69 -7.24 -3.52
N LYS A 82 -36.19 -7.73 -2.38
CA LYS A 82 -37.46 -7.25 -1.82
C LYS A 82 -37.38 -5.81 -1.32
N ALA A 83 -36.25 -5.41 -0.74
CA ALA A 83 -36.00 -4.06 -0.27
C ALA A 83 -36.02 -3.05 -1.43
N VAL A 84 -35.31 -3.36 -2.52
CA VAL A 84 -35.17 -2.48 -3.69
C VAL A 84 -36.44 -2.45 -4.55
N HIS A 85 -37.10 -3.60 -4.75
CA HIS A 85 -38.26 -3.68 -5.64
C HIS A 85 -39.60 -3.42 -4.95
N HIS A 86 -39.61 -3.03 -3.67
CA HIS A 86 -40.82 -2.83 -2.87
C HIS A 86 -41.82 -3.99 -3.06
N ALA A 87 -41.32 -5.23 -2.99
CA ALA A 87 -42.12 -6.41 -3.29
C ALA A 87 -43.39 -6.42 -2.41
N THR A 88 -44.53 -6.80 -2.99
CA THR A 88 -45.85 -6.77 -2.32
C THR A 88 -45.89 -7.59 -1.01
N HIS A 89 -44.98 -8.56 -0.88
CA HIS A 89 -44.80 -9.40 0.32
C HIS A 89 -43.51 -9.10 1.10
N ALA A 90 -42.92 -7.90 0.96
CA ALA A 90 -41.76 -7.50 1.74
C ALA A 90 -42.15 -7.27 3.21
N SER A 91 -41.42 -7.93 4.13
CA SER A 91 -41.57 -7.67 5.55
C SER A 91 -41.20 -6.21 5.88
N PRO A 92 -41.70 -5.63 6.99
CA PRO A 92 -41.32 -4.28 7.41
C PRO A 92 -39.79 -4.10 7.53
N ILE A 93 -39.10 -5.11 8.08
CA ILE A 93 -37.64 -5.12 8.24
C ILE A 93 -36.94 -5.08 6.88
N GLU A 94 -37.41 -5.87 5.90
CA GLU A 94 -36.86 -5.85 4.53
C GLU A 94 -37.06 -4.49 3.84
N ARG A 95 -38.12 -3.73 4.15
CA ARG A 95 -38.34 -2.38 3.60
C ARG A 95 -37.38 -1.35 4.20
N ASP A 96 -37.07 -1.47 5.49
CA ASP A 96 -36.15 -0.56 6.19
C ASP A 96 -34.68 -0.71 5.71
N LEU A 97 -34.33 -1.88 5.16
CA LEU A 97 -32.99 -2.15 4.61
C LEU A 97 -32.60 -1.22 3.45
N LEU A 98 -33.55 -0.63 2.73
CA LEU A 98 -33.27 0.19 1.55
C LEU A 98 -32.28 1.34 1.86
N SER A 99 -32.51 2.05 2.97
CA SER A 99 -31.65 3.16 3.38
C SER A 99 -30.21 2.73 3.65
N HIS A 100 -30.02 1.53 4.21
CA HIS A 100 -28.71 0.97 4.48
C HIS A 100 -28.02 0.45 3.21
N ILE A 101 -28.78 -0.11 2.28
CA ILE A 101 -28.28 -0.52 0.96
C ILE A 101 -27.77 0.71 0.18
N GLU A 102 -28.54 1.80 0.17
CA GLU A 102 -28.12 3.05 -0.49
C GLU A 102 -26.84 3.63 0.15
N GLN A 103 -26.74 3.63 1.49
CA GLN A 103 -25.52 4.05 2.19
C GLN A 103 -24.33 3.17 1.85
N ARG A 104 -24.51 1.83 1.84
CA ARG A 104 -23.48 0.87 1.44
C ARG A 104 -23.02 1.13 0.00
N ASP A 105 -23.94 1.29 -0.93
CA ASP A 105 -23.59 1.46 -2.35
C ASP A 105 -22.88 2.80 -2.59
N HIS A 106 -23.29 3.87 -1.89
CA HIS A 106 -22.61 5.16 -1.93
C HIS A 106 -21.19 5.08 -1.35
N THR A 107 -20.99 4.37 -0.23
CA THR A 107 -19.65 4.17 0.34
C THR A 107 -18.78 3.28 -0.54
N ALA A 108 -19.33 2.21 -1.11
CA ALA A 108 -18.63 1.32 -2.04
C ALA A 108 -18.15 2.09 -3.28
N LYS A 109 -18.99 2.96 -3.84
CA LYS A 109 -18.61 3.85 -4.94
C LYS A 109 -17.45 4.77 -4.56
N ARG A 110 -17.54 5.46 -3.41
CA ARG A 110 -16.46 6.32 -2.93
C ARG A 110 -15.15 5.58 -2.71
N ILE A 111 -15.22 4.37 -2.18
CA ILE A 111 -14.06 3.50 -1.98
C ILE A 111 -13.45 3.14 -3.35
N ALA A 112 -14.26 2.76 -4.33
CA ALA A 112 -13.79 2.48 -5.69
C ALA A 112 -13.11 3.71 -6.33
N ASP A 113 -13.70 4.89 -6.17
CA ASP A 113 -13.11 6.16 -6.65
C ASP A 113 -11.75 6.43 -5.99
N HIS A 114 -11.65 6.22 -4.67
CA HIS A 114 -10.38 6.36 -3.93
C HIS A 114 -9.32 5.35 -4.39
N TYR A 115 -9.70 4.09 -4.61
CA TYR A 115 -8.77 3.07 -5.13
C TYR A 115 -8.29 3.41 -6.54
N SER A 116 -9.17 3.92 -7.41
CA SER A 116 -8.79 4.36 -8.76
C SER A 116 -7.81 5.53 -8.70
N ALA A 117 -8.08 6.54 -7.87
CA ALA A 117 -7.18 7.68 -7.67
C ALA A 117 -5.82 7.26 -7.10
N LEU A 118 -5.81 6.35 -6.11
CA LEU A 118 -4.60 5.80 -5.53
C LEU A 118 -3.78 5.03 -6.58
N HIS A 119 -4.45 4.22 -7.39
CA HIS A 119 -3.79 3.47 -8.46
C HIS A 119 -3.14 4.41 -9.48
N ALA A 120 -3.85 5.47 -9.91
CA ALA A 120 -3.30 6.48 -10.82
C ALA A 120 -2.11 7.23 -10.21
N ALA A 121 -2.15 7.54 -8.91
CA ALA A 121 -1.05 8.18 -8.20
C ALA A 121 0.19 7.25 -8.08
N ASN A 122 -0.02 5.95 -7.86
CA ASN A 122 1.08 4.99 -7.85
C ASN A 122 1.69 4.81 -9.24
N GLU A 123 0.87 4.82 -10.30
CA GLU A 123 1.38 4.75 -11.67
C GLU A 123 2.21 5.99 -12.03
N SER A 124 1.78 7.19 -11.62
CA SER A 124 2.56 8.41 -11.84
C SER A 124 3.85 8.44 -11.02
N LEU A 125 3.81 7.98 -9.76
CA LEU A 125 5.00 7.83 -8.93
C LEU A 125 6.01 6.86 -9.57
N ALA A 126 5.55 5.70 -10.03
CA ALA A 126 6.42 4.71 -10.69
C ALA A 126 7.09 5.29 -11.96
N LYS A 127 6.36 6.09 -12.76
CA LYS A 127 6.93 6.79 -13.91
C LYS A 127 8.04 7.76 -13.50
N VAL A 128 7.78 8.60 -12.50
CA VAL A 128 8.76 9.58 -11.99
C VAL A 128 9.98 8.88 -11.38
N GLU A 129 9.80 7.74 -10.70
CA GLU A 129 10.91 6.96 -10.15
C GLU A 129 11.81 6.41 -11.26
N VAL A 130 11.23 5.89 -12.34
CA VAL A 130 12.00 5.41 -13.51
C VAL A 130 12.77 6.57 -14.16
N GLU A 131 12.13 7.72 -14.38
CA GLU A 131 12.77 8.91 -14.93
C GLU A 131 13.91 9.43 -14.02
N CYS A 132 13.71 9.40 -12.70
CA CYS A 132 14.72 9.77 -11.72
C CYS A 132 15.94 8.84 -11.79
N LEU A 133 15.73 7.53 -11.89
CA LEU A 133 16.81 6.56 -12.03
C LEU A 133 17.58 6.76 -13.33
N GLN A 134 16.90 6.97 -14.46
CA GLN A 134 17.54 7.24 -15.74
C GLN A 134 18.38 8.54 -15.69
N THR A 135 17.83 9.60 -15.11
CA THR A 135 18.53 10.88 -14.95
C THR A 135 19.74 10.76 -14.04
N LYS A 136 19.64 9.98 -12.95
CA LYS A 136 20.78 9.68 -12.07
C LYS A 136 21.88 8.94 -12.81
N HIS A 137 21.54 7.91 -13.59
CA HIS A 137 22.52 7.19 -14.41
C HIS A 137 23.23 8.12 -15.40
N TYR A 138 22.48 8.94 -16.13
CA TYR A 138 23.05 9.91 -17.06
C TYR A 138 23.95 10.94 -16.37
N ASN A 139 23.54 11.45 -15.20
CA ASN A 139 24.37 12.38 -14.43
C ASN A 139 25.68 11.75 -13.96
N VAL A 140 25.66 10.47 -13.54
CA VAL A 140 26.87 9.73 -13.16
C VAL A 140 27.79 9.53 -14.37
N GLU A 141 27.22 9.16 -15.53
CA GLU A 141 27.98 9.00 -16.76
C GLU A 141 28.64 10.32 -17.17
N LEU A 142 27.87 11.42 -17.23
CA LEU A 142 28.40 12.73 -17.58
C LEU A 142 29.47 13.20 -16.60
N ALA A 143 29.27 13.00 -15.29
CA ALA A 143 30.28 13.31 -14.28
C ALA A 143 31.56 12.48 -14.46
N SER A 144 31.45 11.20 -14.84
CA SER A 144 32.62 10.38 -15.15
C SER A 144 33.37 10.87 -16.40
N GLN A 145 32.63 11.30 -17.42
CA GLN A 145 33.21 11.84 -18.65
C GLN A 145 33.92 13.18 -18.38
N THR A 146 33.33 14.07 -17.59
CA THR A 146 33.97 15.34 -17.23
C THR A 146 35.22 15.13 -16.37
N LEU A 147 35.20 14.19 -15.41
CA LEU A 147 36.39 13.84 -14.65
C LEU A 147 37.49 13.26 -15.52
N ARG A 148 37.15 12.42 -16.51
CA ARG A 148 38.12 11.88 -17.48
C ARG A 148 38.73 12.99 -18.34
N LEU A 149 37.90 13.87 -18.90
CA LEU A 149 38.36 15.01 -19.70
C LEU A 149 39.22 15.98 -18.89
N ALA A 150 38.86 16.21 -17.62
CA ALA A 150 39.67 16.99 -16.70
C ALA A 150 41.02 16.32 -16.39
N ALA A 151 41.05 15.00 -16.21
CA ALA A 151 42.30 14.25 -16.02
C ALA A 151 43.20 14.30 -17.27
N GLU A 152 42.61 14.22 -18.47
CA GLU A 152 43.32 14.37 -19.75
C GLU A 152 43.87 15.79 -19.95
N SER A 153 43.19 16.83 -19.46
CA SER A 153 43.65 18.21 -19.56
C SER A 153 44.70 18.60 -18.51
N ILE A 154 44.76 17.94 -17.36
CA ILE A 154 45.79 18.16 -16.32
C ILE A 154 47.21 17.78 -16.83
N GLY A 155 47.32 16.90 -17.83
CA GLY A 155 48.59 16.54 -18.47
C GLY A 155 49.07 17.51 -19.55
N GLN A 156 48.24 18.48 -19.97
CA GLN A 156 48.67 19.60 -20.78
C GLN A 156 49.10 20.71 -19.82
N GLU A 157 50.40 21.04 -19.77
CA GLU A 157 50.85 22.22 -19.02
C GLU A 157 49.97 23.42 -19.40
N PRO A 158 49.41 24.16 -18.42
CA PRO A 158 48.64 25.34 -18.71
C PRO A 158 49.58 26.35 -19.34
N ALA A 159 49.60 26.43 -20.67
CA ALA A 159 50.06 27.61 -21.38
C ALA A 159 49.17 28.75 -20.89
N SER A 160 49.67 29.50 -19.89
CA SER A 160 49.10 30.70 -19.28
C SER A 160 47.58 30.82 -19.45
N VAL A 161 46.82 30.28 -18.49
CA VAL A 161 45.37 30.53 -18.39
C VAL A 161 45.15 32.01 -18.03
N GLU A 162 45.24 32.87 -19.04
CA GLU A 162 45.00 34.32 -19.00
C GLU A 162 43.62 34.69 -19.58
N ASN A 163 42.74 33.71 -19.81
CA ASN A 163 41.36 33.99 -20.19
C ASN A 163 40.54 34.29 -18.94
N GLU A 164 40.41 35.58 -18.59
CA GLU A 164 39.56 36.12 -17.51
C GLU A 164 38.11 35.58 -17.56
N GLN A 165 37.61 35.30 -18.76
CA GLN A 165 36.29 34.69 -19.00
C GLN A 165 36.17 33.28 -18.39
N LEU A 166 37.21 32.44 -18.47
CA LEU A 166 37.19 31.09 -17.92
C LEU A 166 37.26 31.10 -16.39
N ARG A 167 37.94 32.09 -15.78
CA ARG A 167 37.95 32.28 -14.33
C ARG A 167 36.57 32.67 -13.81
N TYR A 168 35.90 33.59 -14.49
CA TYR A 168 34.53 33.96 -14.16
C TYR A 168 33.56 32.78 -14.27
N GLU A 169 33.69 31.94 -15.29
CA GLU A 169 32.88 30.73 -15.44
C GLU A 169 33.16 29.69 -14.35
N LEU A 170 34.42 29.49 -13.94
CA LEU A 170 34.77 28.60 -12.84
C LEU A 170 34.18 29.08 -11.50
N ASP A 171 34.31 30.37 -11.18
CA ASP A 171 33.72 30.94 -9.96
C ASP A 171 32.19 30.84 -9.95
N LEU A 172 31.55 31.04 -11.11
CA LEU A 172 30.11 30.86 -11.27
C LEU A 172 29.69 29.39 -11.05
N LEU A 173 30.44 28.43 -11.57
CA LEU A 173 30.16 27.01 -11.36
C LEU A 173 30.39 26.60 -9.90
N GLU A 174 31.43 27.10 -9.24
CA GLU A 174 31.67 26.86 -7.81
C GLU A 174 30.54 27.38 -6.93
N THR A 175 30.06 28.60 -7.20
CA THR A 175 28.94 29.19 -6.44
C THR A 175 27.65 28.38 -6.65
N GLN A 176 27.39 27.90 -7.86
CA GLN A 176 26.27 27.01 -8.15
C GLN A 176 26.40 25.65 -7.44
N LEU A 177 27.59 25.07 -7.39
CA LEU A 177 27.83 23.82 -6.65
C LEU A 177 27.63 23.99 -5.15
N LYS A 178 28.12 25.10 -4.56
CA LYS A 178 27.88 25.43 -3.14
C LYS A 178 26.38 25.55 -2.85
N ALA A 179 25.63 26.25 -3.71
CA ALA A 179 24.18 26.38 -3.58
C ALA A 179 23.45 25.03 -3.69
N ARG A 180 23.86 24.16 -4.62
CA ARG A 180 23.28 22.82 -4.78
C ARG A 180 23.59 21.90 -3.60
N ARG A 181 24.82 21.92 -3.07
CA ARG A 181 25.19 21.19 -1.85
C ARG A 181 24.36 21.63 -0.65
N GLN A 182 24.12 22.93 -0.50
CA GLN A 182 23.28 23.44 0.58
C GLN A 182 21.83 22.95 0.46
N LYS A 183 21.25 22.96 -0.75
CA LYS A 183 19.92 22.38 -0.99
C LYS A 183 19.87 20.88 -0.68
N TRP A 184 20.89 20.13 -1.09
CA TRP A 184 21.00 18.70 -0.79
C TRP A 184 21.04 18.43 0.71
N ARG A 185 21.83 19.20 1.46
CA ARG A 185 21.93 19.07 2.93
C ARG A 185 20.59 19.30 3.62
N VAL A 186 19.84 20.31 3.18
CA VAL A 186 18.48 20.57 3.70
C VAL A 186 17.56 19.39 3.38
N MET A 187 17.58 18.89 2.15
CA MET A 187 16.77 17.74 1.74
C MET A 187 17.10 16.48 2.56
N LYS A 188 18.40 16.17 2.73
CA LYS A 188 18.90 15.05 3.56
C LYS A 188 18.38 15.19 4.98
N GLY A 189 18.56 16.36 5.60
CA GLY A 189 18.07 16.63 6.96
C GLY A 189 16.56 16.47 7.11
N THR A 190 15.78 16.96 6.15
CA THR A 190 14.31 16.80 6.18
C THR A 190 13.88 15.33 6.03
N ALA A 191 14.53 14.56 5.15
CA ALA A 191 14.22 13.15 4.97
C ALA A 191 14.54 12.34 6.24
N SER A 192 15.71 12.57 6.85
CA SER A 192 16.10 11.89 8.10
C SER A 192 15.16 12.24 9.26
N ALA A 193 14.72 13.51 9.35
CA ALA A 193 13.74 13.93 10.36
C ALA A 193 12.37 13.25 10.16
N ILE A 194 11.90 13.12 8.91
CA ILE A 194 10.65 12.43 8.60
C ILE A 194 10.76 10.94 8.96
N VAL A 195 11.83 10.26 8.57
CA VAL A 195 12.02 8.83 8.87
C VAL A 195 12.06 8.60 10.38
N ALA A 196 12.83 9.41 11.13
CA ALA A 196 12.90 9.32 12.58
C ALA A 196 11.56 9.65 13.29
N GLY A 197 10.79 10.61 12.76
CA GLY A 197 9.49 11.02 13.29
C GLY A 197 8.31 10.11 12.91
N SER A 198 8.46 9.30 11.86
CA SER A 198 7.38 8.45 11.32
C SER A 198 7.05 7.21 12.16
N GLY A 199 7.91 6.85 13.11
CA GLY A 199 7.75 5.62 13.92
C GLY A 199 8.15 4.33 13.20
N VAL A 200 8.74 4.41 12.00
CA VAL A 200 9.37 3.27 11.33
C VAL A 200 10.60 2.83 12.12
N ASP A 201 10.81 1.51 12.31
CA ASP A 201 11.97 0.96 13.04
C ASP A 201 13.25 1.02 12.18
N TRP A 202 13.72 2.24 11.95
CA TRP A 202 14.90 2.56 11.14
C TRP A 202 16.21 2.07 11.76
N ALA A 203 16.24 1.76 13.06
CA ALA A 203 17.43 1.30 13.76
C ALA A 203 17.83 -0.14 13.37
N ARG A 204 16.86 -0.97 12.97
CA ARG A 204 17.09 -2.36 12.54
C ARG A 204 17.48 -2.47 11.07
N ASP A 205 17.05 -1.53 10.23
CA ASP A 205 17.40 -1.49 8.82
C ASP A 205 18.74 -0.76 8.64
N GLY A 206 19.76 -1.48 8.16
CA GLY A 206 21.09 -0.93 7.92
C GLY A 206 21.09 0.28 7.00
N ARG A 207 20.21 0.34 5.99
CA ARG A 207 20.14 1.43 5.01
C ARG A 207 19.47 2.68 5.60
N LEU A 208 18.41 2.50 6.38
CA LEU A 208 17.74 3.62 7.04
C LEU A 208 18.57 4.17 8.20
N ARG A 209 19.27 3.29 8.91
CA ARG A 209 20.24 3.67 9.94
C ARG A 209 21.37 4.51 9.37
N GLU A 210 21.92 4.12 8.22
CA GLU A 210 22.90 4.93 7.50
C GLU A 210 22.27 6.28 7.11
N LEU A 211 21.13 6.31 6.44
CA LEU A 211 20.46 7.57 6.05
C LEU A 211 20.21 8.55 7.22
N VAL A 212 19.90 8.04 8.42
CA VAL A 212 19.61 8.86 9.62
C VAL A 212 20.87 9.24 10.38
N LEU A 213 21.84 8.34 10.51
CA LEU A 213 23.05 8.54 11.32
C LEU A 213 24.24 9.08 10.54
N ASP A 214 24.19 9.06 9.21
CA ASP A 214 25.27 9.55 8.35
C ASP A 214 25.39 11.08 8.49
N THR A 215 26.21 11.49 9.46
CA THR A 215 26.65 12.86 9.65
C THR A 215 27.71 13.15 8.59
N ASP A 216 27.42 14.08 7.69
CA ASP A 216 28.39 14.56 6.70
C ASP A 216 29.67 15.04 7.44
N ASP A 217 30.84 14.50 7.10
CA ASP A 217 32.14 15.18 7.27
C ASP A 217 32.25 16.35 6.27
#